data_AF-A0A162ZPW8-F1
#
_entry.id   AF-A0A162ZPW8-F1
#
_cell.length_a   1.000
_cell.length_b   1.000
_cell.length_c   1.000
_cell.angle_alpha   90.00
_cell.angle_beta   90.00
_cell.angle_gamma   90.00
#
_symmetry.space_group_name_H-M   'P 1'
#
loop_
_entity.id
_entity.type
_entity.pdbx_description
1 polymer ?
#
loop_
_entity_poly.entity_id
_entity_poly.type
_entity_poly.pdbx_seq_one_letter_code
_entity_poly.pdbx_strand_id
1 'polypeptide(L)'
;KYQQYRHAVKSIRDREEKLSDQREKKRSLQSRILNLSKTSPKSPKLAEFQRELKSLAHDTLESEMDLADFKRFALKEAFYLRFNALSEYAEKTALIAGFGKYLTDLIEIEPTPPTQTHRNPYKNGPEAAIIFADAVNALDNWKPSAEDERPTLANNVD
;
A
#
# COMPACT_ATOMS: atom_id res chain seq x y z
N LYS A 1 1.22 -6.37 -5.98
CA LYS A 1 1.25 -5.75 -4.63
C LYS A 1 1.37 -4.20 -4.64
N TYR A 2 2.48 -3.58 -5.09
CA TYR A 2 2.63 -2.11 -5.01
C TYR A 2 1.60 -1.29 -5.83
N GLN A 3 1.27 -1.72 -7.05
CA GLN A 3 0.24 -1.06 -7.85
C GLN A 3 -1.15 -1.19 -7.21
N GLN A 4 -1.49 -2.36 -6.66
CA GLN A 4 -2.75 -2.59 -5.93
C GLN A 4 -2.88 -1.67 -4.70
N TYR A 5 -1.79 -1.49 -3.94
CA TYR A 5 -1.73 -0.50 -2.87
C TYR A 5 -2.07 0.92 -3.38
N ARG A 6 -1.42 1.36 -4.46
CA ARG A 6 -1.68 2.69 -5.04
C ARG A 6 -3.12 2.84 -5.51
N HIS A 7 -3.69 1.80 -6.13
CA HIS A 7 -5.08 1.80 -6.57
C HIS A 7 -6.06 1.92 -5.40
N ALA A 8 -5.83 1.19 -4.31
CA ALA A 8 -6.65 1.29 -3.10
C ALA A 8 -6.63 2.71 -2.51
N VAL A 9 -5.46 3.32 -2.36
CA VAL A 9 -5.34 4.71 -1.87
C VAL A 9 -5.99 5.71 -2.83
N LYS A 10 -5.80 5.53 -4.15
CA LYS A 10 -6.45 6.37 -5.17
C LYS A 10 -7.98 6.27 -5.07
N SER A 11 -8.52 5.08 -4.85
CA SER A 11 -9.97 4.88 -4.74
C SER A 11 -10.59 5.59 -3.54
N ILE A 12 -9.84 5.74 -2.43
CA ILE A 12 -10.26 6.55 -1.28
C ILE A 12 -10.36 8.02 -1.69
N ARG A 13 -9.30 8.55 -2.30
CA ARG A 13 -9.24 9.95 -2.76
C ARG A 13 -10.38 10.27 -3.74
N ASP A 14 -10.62 9.38 -4.70
CA ASP A 14 -11.66 9.58 -5.72
C ASP A 14 -13.08 9.61 -5.10
N ARG A 15 -13.32 8.88 -4.00
CA ARG A 15 -14.60 8.95 -3.27
C ARG A 15 -14.69 10.18 -2.37
N GLU A 16 -13.58 10.61 -1.76
CA GLU A 16 -13.52 11.86 -0.98
C GLU A 16 -13.84 13.08 -1.86
N GLU A 17 -13.30 13.11 -3.07
CA GLU A 17 -13.54 14.17 -4.05
C GLU A 17 -15.03 14.26 -4.40
N LYS A 18 -15.68 13.12 -4.69
CA LYS A 18 -17.14 13.06 -4.94
C LYS A 18 -17.97 13.56 -3.77
N LEU A 19 -17.60 13.18 -2.54
CA LEU A 19 -18.32 13.64 -1.35
C LEU A 19 -18.12 15.13 -1.10
N SER A 20 -16.94 15.66 -1.40
CA SER A 20 -16.67 17.11 -1.34
C SER A 20 -17.62 17.89 -2.25
N ASP A 21 -17.82 17.41 -3.48
CA ASP A 21 -18.76 18.03 -4.43
C ASP A 21 -20.21 18.00 -3.92
N GLN A 22 -20.64 16.88 -3.31
CA GLN A 22 -21.98 16.77 -2.71
C GLN A 22 -22.16 17.75 -1.54
N ARG A 23 -21.15 17.88 -0.67
CA ARG A 23 -21.16 18.84 0.45
C ARG A 23 -21.25 20.29 -0.04
N GLU A 24 -20.55 20.61 -1.12
CA GLU A 24 -20.61 21.96 -1.70
C GLU A 24 -21.98 22.25 -2.32
N LYS A 25 -22.59 21.29 -3.02
CA LYS A 25 -23.97 21.41 -3.53
C LYS A 25 -24.96 21.65 -2.39
N LYS A 26 -24.85 20.91 -1.29
CA LYS A 26 -25.67 21.09 -0.09
C LYS A 26 -25.51 22.50 0.51
N ARG A 27 -24.28 22.96 0.66
CA ARG A 27 -23.97 24.31 1.18
C ARG A 27 -24.49 25.43 0.28
N SER A 28 -24.37 25.26 -1.03
CA SER A 28 -24.89 26.20 -2.03
C SER A 28 -26.42 26.30 -1.95
N LEU A 29 -27.11 25.16 -1.85
CA LEU A 29 -28.57 25.12 -1.70
C LEU A 29 -29.03 25.75 -0.38
N GLN A 30 -28.33 25.48 0.74
CA GLN A 30 -28.59 26.15 2.02
C GLN A 30 -28.46 27.68 1.92
N SER A 31 -27.41 28.15 1.25
CA SER A 31 -27.20 29.60 1.03
C SER A 31 -28.31 30.21 0.17
N ARG A 32 -28.76 29.51 -0.88
CA ARG A 32 -29.89 29.93 -1.71
C ARG A 32 -31.19 30.03 -0.92
N ILE A 33 -31.47 29.05 -0.06
CA ILE A 33 -32.64 29.06 0.83
C ILE A 33 -32.58 30.24 1.79
N LEU A 34 -31.43 30.48 2.44
CA LEU A 34 -31.25 31.58 3.38
C LEU A 34 -31.43 32.96 2.71
N ASN A 35 -30.90 33.13 1.50
CA ASN A 35 -31.08 34.36 0.73
C ASN A 35 -32.55 34.53 0.34
N LEU A 36 -33.19 33.48 -0.22
CA LEU A 36 -34.58 33.54 -0.65
C LEU A 36 -35.55 33.79 0.52
N SER A 37 -35.28 33.23 1.71
CA SER A 37 -36.09 33.48 2.90
C SER A 37 -36.04 34.94 3.37
N LYS A 38 -34.91 35.62 3.14
CA LYS A 38 -34.75 37.05 3.47
C LYS A 38 -35.39 37.95 2.42
N THR A 39 -35.18 37.65 1.13
CA THR A 39 -35.60 38.53 0.03
C THR A 39 -37.05 38.31 -0.41
N SER A 40 -37.57 37.07 -0.33
CA SER A 40 -38.90 36.71 -0.84
C SER A 40 -39.53 35.56 -0.04
N PRO A 41 -39.95 35.81 1.21
CA PRO A 41 -40.40 34.76 2.14
C PRO A 41 -41.69 34.04 1.73
N LYS A 42 -42.53 34.65 0.88
CA LYS A 42 -43.77 34.03 0.37
C LYS A 42 -43.59 33.25 -0.94
N SER A 43 -42.34 33.08 -1.40
CA SER A 43 -42.06 32.39 -2.65
C SER A 43 -42.38 30.89 -2.56
N PRO A 44 -43.16 30.30 -3.49
CA PRO A 44 -43.44 28.87 -3.49
C PRO A 44 -42.17 28.01 -3.71
N LYS A 45 -41.13 28.58 -4.34
CA LYS A 45 -39.82 27.93 -4.53
C LYS A 45 -39.10 27.62 -3.22
N LEU A 46 -39.44 28.31 -2.13
CA LEU A 46 -38.82 28.07 -0.83
C LEU A 46 -39.16 26.66 -0.31
N ALA A 47 -40.42 26.25 -0.43
CA ALA A 47 -40.88 24.93 -0.01
C ALA A 47 -40.33 23.79 -0.91
N GLU A 48 -40.05 24.10 -2.17
CA GLU A 48 -39.37 23.18 -3.08
C GLU A 48 -37.90 22.99 -2.69
N PHE A 49 -37.13 24.07 -2.54
CA PHE A 49 -35.72 23.99 -2.13
C PHE A 49 -35.54 23.38 -0.74
N GLN A 50 -36.45 23.61 0.20
CA GLN A 50 -36.40 22.94 1.51
C GLN A 50 -36.59 21.42 1.41
N ARG A 51 -37.48 20.95 0.53
CA ARG A 51 -37.65 19.52 0.26
C ARG A 51 -36.41 18.92 -0.40
N GLU A 52 -35.87 19.60 -1.41
CA GLU A 52 -34.63 19.21 -2.08
C GLU A 52 -33.46 19.15 -1.08
N LEU A 53 -33.31 20.15 -0.21
CA LEU A 53 -32.27 20.17 0.82
C LEU A 53 -32.40 18.99 1.78
N LYS A 54 -33.63 18.62 2.18
CA LYS A 54 -33.85 17.47 3.06
C LYS A 54 -33.40 16.17 2.39
N SER A 55 -33.74 15.99 1.10
CA SER A 55 -33.28 14.83 0.32
C SER A 55 -31.76 14.81 0.22
N LEU A 56 -31.16 15.90 -0.26
CA LEU A 56 -29.71 16.00 -0.44
C LEU A 56 -28.94 15.83 0.88
N ALA A 57 -29.49 16.28 2.01
CA ALA A 57 -28.89 16.09 3.32
C ALA A 57 -28.89 14.63 3.77
N HIS A 58 -29.93 13.86 3.41
CA HIS A 58 -30.00 12.42 3.67
C HIS A 58 -28.96 11.67 2.81
N ASP A 59 -28.94 11.92 1.50
CA ASP A 59 -28.00 11.27 0.57
C ASP A 59 -26.54 11.58 0.93
N THR A 60 -26.26 12.81 1.38
CA THR A 60 -24.92 13.20 1.86
C THR A 60 -24.52 12.44 3.12
N LEU A 61 -25.46 12.21 4.04
CA LEU A 61 -25.19 11.48 5.28
C LEU A 61 -24.90 10.00 5.00
N GLU A 62 -25.68 9.38 4.12
CA GLU A 62 -25.43 8.00 3.68
C GLU A 62 -24.06 7.88 3.01
N SER A 63 -23.74 8.80 2.09
CA SER A 63 -22.42 8.85 1.43
C SER A 63 -21.26 9.09 2.41
N GLU A 64 -21.49 9.83 3.49
CA GLU A 64 -20.51 10.04 4.57
C GLU A 64 -20.23 8.76 5.36
N MET A 65 -21.27 8.00 5.70
CA MET A 65 -21.15 6.73 6.41
C MET A 65 -20.43 5.70 5.53
N ASP A 66 -20.86 5.56 4.27
CA ASP A 66 -20.24 4.66 3.30
C ASP A 66 -18.77 4.98 3.07
N LEU A 67 -18.42 6.27 2.98
CA LEU A 67 -17.03 6.69 2.84
C LEU A 67 -16.22 6.35 4.08
N ALA A 68 -16.78 6.53 5.28
CA ALA A 68 -16.08 6.23 6.53
C ALA A 68 -15.74 4.73 6.63
N ASP A 69 -16.69 3.86 6.31
CA ASP A 69 -16.49 2.41 6.32
C ASP A 69 -15.52 1.97 5.22
N PHE A 70 -15.70 2.50 4.01
CA PHE A 70 -14.82 2.22 2.89
C PHE A 70 -13.37 2.65 3.17
N LYS A 71 -13.16 3.81 3.79
CA LYS A 71 -11.82 4.27 4.18
C LYS A 71 -11.12 3.29 5.09
N ARG A 72 -11.79 2.82 6.16
CA ARG A 72 -11.21 1.87 7.11
C ARG A 72 -10.81 0.57 6.41
N PHE A 73 -11.72 0.06 5.58
CA PHE A 73 -11.51 -1.14 4.80
C PHE A 73 -10.35 -0.97 3.81
N ALA A 74 -10.42 -0.01 2.90
CA ALA A 74 -9.45 0.18 1.84
C ALA A 74 -8.06 0.53 2.39
N LEU A 75 -7.98 1.30 3.48
CA LEU A 75 -6.73 1.62 4.14
C LEU A 75 -6.08 0.37 4.75
N LYS A 76 -6.85 -0.43 5.48
CA LYS A 76 -6.37 -1.69 6.07
C LYS A 76 -5.84 -2.63 4.99
N GLU A 77 -6.62 -2.84 3.93
CA GLU A 77 -6.21 -3.67 2.77
C GLU A 77 -4.94 -3.14 2.11
N ALA A 78 -4.87 -1.83 1.84
CA ALA A 78 -3.71 -1.21 1.22
C ALA A 78 -2.44 -1.43 2.05
N PHE A 79 -2.51 -1.19 3.36
CA PHE A 79 -1.34 -1.33 4.23
C PHE A 79 -0.94 -2.78 4.44
N TYR A 80 -1.88 -3.73 4.49
CA TYR A 80 -1.54 -5.15 4.51
C TYR A 80 -0.79 -5.56 3.24
N LEU A 81 -1.28 -5.16 2.06
CA LEU A 81 -0.57 -5.39 0.79
C LEU A 81 0.85 -4.80 0.81
N ARG A 82 1.00 -3.61 1.38
CA ARG A 82 2.30 -2.92 1.46
C ARG A 82 3.25 -3.62 2.43
N PHE A 83 2.79 -3.97 3.62
CA PHE A 83 3.63 -4.54 4.67
C PHE A 83 3.96 -6.01 4.42
N ASN A 84 3.03 -6.80 3.85
CA ASN A 84 3.34 -8.16 3.42
C ASN A 84 4.46 -8.14 2.35
N ALA A 85 4.33 -7.27 1.34
CA ALA A 85 5.34 -7.13 0.29
C ALA A 85 6.69 -6.61 0.83
N LEU A 86 6.66 -5.71 1.82
CA LEU A 86 7.88 -5.18 2.43
C LEU A 86 8.59 -6.24 3.28
N SER A 87 7.84 -7.04 4.02
CA SER A 87 8.38 -8.15 4.83
C SER A 87 9.00 -9.20 3.92
N GLU A 88 8.29 -9.61 2.86
CA GLU A 88 8.82 -10.50 1.81
C GLU A 88 10.15 -9.99 1.24
N TYR A 89 10.19 -8.71 0.86
CA TYR A 89 11.40 -8.11 0.33
C TYR A 89 12.53 -8.11 1.37
N ALA A 90 12.24 -7.74 2.62
CA ALA A 90 13.23 -7.67 3.69
C ALA A 90 13.82 -9.04 4.01
N GLU A 91 12.99 -10.08 4.09
CA GLU A 91 13.43 -11.45 4.38
C GLU A 91 14.27 -12.03 3.25
N LYS A 92 13.83 -11.87 2.00
CA LYS A 92 14.64 -12.26 0.83
C LYS A 92 15.97 -11.50 0.78
N THR A 93 15.97 -10.21 1.13
CA THR A 93 17.20 -9.41 1.24
C THR A 93 18.11 -9.95 2.35
N ALA A 94 17.54 -10.34 3.50
CA ALA A 94 18.30 -10.92 4.60
C ALA A 94 18.93 -12.27 4.21
N LEU A 95 18.21 -13.11 3.47
CA LEU A 95 18.75 -14.36 2.89
C LEU A 95 19.95 -14.06 2.00
N ILE A 96 19.81 -13.15 1.03
CA ILE A 96 20.90 -12.75 0.11
C ILE A 96 22.11 -12.24 0.90
N ALA A 97 21.88 -11.39 1.90
CA ALA A 97 22.95 -10.88 2.76
C ALA A 97 23.65 -12.00 3.54
N GLY A 98 22.92 -13.01 3.99
CA GLY A 98 23.48 -14.22 4.62
C GLY A 98 24.43 -14.97 3.69
N PHE A 99 23.99 -15.31 2.48
CA PHE A 99 24.83 -15.98 1.49
C PHE A 99 26.01 -15.11 1.02
N GLY A 100 25.83 -13.80 0.94
CA GLY A 100 26.90 -12.86 0.63
C GLY A 100 28.04 -12.90 1.64
N LYS A 101 27.75 -13.17 2.93
CA LYS A 101 28.79 -13.39 3.94
C LYS A 101 29.58 -14.67 3.66
N TYR A 102 28.90 -15.78 3.37
CA TYR A 102 29.58 -17.03 3.01
C TYR A 102 30.49 -16.88 1.78
N LEU A 103 30.06 -16.14 0.76
CA LEU A 103 30.94 -15.83 -0.38
C LEU A 103 32.14 -14.98 0.03
N THR A 104 31.96 -14.05 0.97
CA THR A 104 33.04 -13.21 1.48
C THR A 104 34.06 -14.02 2.29
N ASP A 105 33.60 -15.04 3.02
CA ASP A 105 34.46 -15.94 3.80
C ASP A 105 35.42 -16.76 2.91
N LEU A 106 35.11 -16.92 1.62
CA LEU A 106 36.01 -17.58 0.65
C LEU A 106 37.23 -16.74 0.27
N ILE A 107 37.25 -15.46 0.63
CA ILE A 107 38.36 -14.56 0.33
C ILE A 107 39.48 -14.82 1.34
N GLU A 108 40.51 -15.53 0.89
CA GLU A 108 41.73 -15.72 1.68
C GLU A 108 42.38 -14.36 1.98
N ILE A 109 42.57 -14.02 3.25
CA ILE A 109 43.19 -12.76 3.70
C ILE A 109 44.65 -12.92 4.13
N GLU A 110 45.19 -14.13 4.03
CA GLU A 110 46.58 -14.41 4.43
C GLU A 110 47.55 -13.49 3.67
N PRO A 111 48.51 -12.84 4.38
CA PRO A 111 49.54 -12.03 3.73
C PRO A 111 50.45 -12.90 2.86
N THR A 112 50.79 -12.42 1.66
CA THR A 112 51.79 -13.08 0.82
C THR A 112 53.17 -12.96 1.48
N PRO A 113 53.88 -14.07 1.78
CA PRO A 113 55.22 -14.03 2.37
C PRO A 113 56.22 -13.29 1.47
N PRO A 114 57.23 -12.59 2.03
CA PRO A 114 58.27 -11.91 1.24
C PRO A 114 59.08 -12.84 0.34
N THR A 115 59.10 -14.13 0.64
CA THR A 115 59.79 -15.18 -0.13
C THR A 115 59.01 -15.64 -1.37
N GLN A 116 57.75 -15.24 -1.53
CA GLN A 116 56.91 -15.57 -2.67
C GLN A 116 56.82 -14.39 -3.66
N THR A 117 57.01 -14.67 -4.95
CA THR A 117 56.93 -13.66 -6.03
C THR A 117 55.48 -13.29 -6.39
N HIS A 118 54.51 -14.15 -6.06
CA HIS A 118 53.08 -13.97 -6.40
C HIS A 118 52.18 -14.45 -5.25
N ARG A 119 50.94 -13.92 -5.20
CA ARG A 119 49.89 -14.40 -4.29
C ARG A 119 49.46 -15.83 -4.67
N ASN A 120 49.02 -16.61 -3.68
CA ASN A 120 48.40 -17.91 -3.93
C ASN A 120 47.20 -17.77 -4.90
N PRO A 121 47.05 -18.72 -5.85
CA PRO A 121 45.93 -18.70 -6.78
C PRO A 121 44.63 -19.02 -6.03
N TYR A 122 43.56 -18.32 -6.39
CA TYR A 122 42.22 -18.58 -5.84
C TYR A 122 41.69 -19.95 -6.27
N LYS A 123 41.23 -20.76 -5.30
CA LYS A 123 40.73 -22.13 -5.55
C LYS A 123 39.27 -22.35 -5.15
N ASN A 124 38.64 -21.40 -4.47
CA ASN A 124 37.31 -21.58 -3.87
C ASN A 124 36.16 -21.36 -4.88
N GLY A 125 36.44 -21.44 -6.19
CA GLY A 125 35.44 -21.31 -7.26
C GLY A 125 34.31 -22.35 -7.19
N PRO A 126 34.60 -23.65 -6.99
CA PRO A 126 33.56 -24.67 -6.83
C PRO A 126 32.67 -24.43 -5.61
N GLU A 127 33.25 -24.00 -4.49
CA GLU A 127 32.50 -23.69 -3.26
C GLU A 127 31.61 -22.46 -3.45
N ALA A 128 32.11 -21.41 -4.11
CA ALA A 128 31.32 -20.24 -4.48
C ALA A 128 30.10 -20.61 -5.35
N ALA A 129 30.27 -21.56 -6.28
CA ALA A 129 29.17 -22.04 -7.13
C ALA A 129 28.09 -22.79 -6.33
N ILE A 130 28.49 -23.56 -5.30
CA ILE A 130 27.55 -24.23 -4.39
C ILE A 130 26.77 -23.19 -3.57
N ILE A 131 27.47 -22.22 -2.96
CA ILE A 131 26.83 -21.15 -2.17
C ILE A 131 25.82 -20.36 -3.02
N PHE A 132 26.16 -20.09 -4.28
CA PHE A 132 25.24 -19.43 -5.21
C PHE A 132 24.01 -20.29 -5.52
N ALA A 133 24.19 -21.58 -5.82
CA ALA A 133 23.09 -22.49 -6.08
C ALA A 133 22.15 -22.62 -4.87
N ASP A 134 22.72 -22.70 -3.66
CA ASP A 134 21.96 -22.74 -2.41
C ASP A 134 21.19 -21.44 -2.17
N ALA A 135 21.77 -20.29 -2.50
CA ALA A 135 21.11 -18.99 -2.40
C ALA A 135 19.88 -18.89 -3.32
N VAL A 136 20.03 -19.34 -4.58
CA VAL A 136 18.93 -19.37 -5.54
C VAL A 136 17.83 -20.31 -5.05
N ASN A 137 18.20 -21.52 -4.61
CA ASN A 137 17.26 -22.51 -4.09
C ASN A 137 16.50 -21.99 -2.84
N ALA A 138 17.19 -21.29 -1.93
CA ALA A 138 16.59 -20.69 -0.76
C ALA A 138 15.62 -19.54 -1.11
N LEU A 139 15.94 -18.74 -2.13
CA LEU A 139 15.06 -17.68 -2.62
C LEU A 139 13.81 -18.21 -3.32
N ASP A 140 13.97 -19.25 -4.14
CA ASP A 140 12.86 -19.87 -4.89
C ASP A 140 11.88 -20.58 -3.94
N ASN A 141 12.38 -21.13 -2.85
CA ASN A 141 11.56 -21.82 -1.84
C ASN A 141 11.14 -20.94 -0.67
N TRP A 142 11.56 -19.67 -0.63
CA TRP A 142 11.13 -18.77 0.43
C TRP A 142 9.61 -18.61 0.38
N LYS A 143 8.98 -18.75 1.55
CA LYS A 143 7.56 -18.54 1.76
C LYS A 143 7.38 -17.76 3.06
N PRO A 144 6.39 -16.85 3.14
CA PRO A 144 6.07 -16.19 4.38
C PRO A 144 5.62 -17.22 5.42
N SER A 145 5.97 -16.99 6.69
CA SER A 145 5.38 -17.75 7.79
C SER A 145 3.85 -17.59 7.76
N ALA A 146 3.12 -18.66 8.05
CA ALA A 146 1.66 -18.66 8.03
C ALA A 146 1.04 -17.60 8.96
N GLU A 147 1.77 -17.17 9.99
CA GLU A 147 1.34 -16.16 10.96
C GLU A 147 1.69 -14.72 10.54
N ASP A 148 2.60 -14.54 9.59
CA ASP A 148 3.15 -13.23 9.21
C ASP A 148 2.41 -12.60 8.02
N GLU A 149 1.89 -13.39 7.08
CA GLU A 149 1.13 -12.84 5.95
C GLU A 149 -0.32 -12.53 6.34
N ARG A 150 -0.67 -11.25 6.35
CA ARG A 150 -2.06 -10.84 6.61
C ARG A 150 -2.91 -11.08 5.36
N PRO A 151 -4.08 -11.75 5.48
CA PRO A 151 -4.94 -11.97 4.33
C PRO A 151 -5.45 -10.63 3.80
N THR A 152 -5.49 -10.54 2.47
CA THR A 152 -6.08 -9.41 1.75
C THR A 152 -7.00 -9.97 0.68
N LEU A 153 -8.03 -9.21 0.29
CA LEU A 153 -8.96 -9.66 -0.74
C LEU A 153 -8.30 -9.84 -2.10
N ALA A 154 -7.17 -9.18 -2.34
CA ALA A 154 -6.37 -9.40 -3.55
C ALA A 154 -5.73 -10.79 -3.59
N ASN A 155 -5.54 -11.46 -2.44
CA ASN A 155 -5.00 -12.82 -2.36
C ASN A 155 -6.09 -13.90 -2.51
N ASN A 156 -7.38 -13.52 -2.54
CA ASN A 156 -8.52 -14.46 -2.65
C ASN A 156 -9.09 -14.56 -4.09
N VAL A 157 -8.37 -14.07 -5.10
CA VAL A 157 -8.83 -14.01 -6.51
C VAL A 157 -8.10 -15.03 -7.41
N ASP A 158 -7.35 -15.97 -6.82
CA ASP A 158 -6.71 -17.07 -7.54
C ASP A 158 -7.60 -18.32 -7.59
#